data_AF-A0A1X7THA4-F1
#
_entry.id   AF-A0A1X7THA4-F1
#
_cell.length_a   1.000
_cell.length_b   1.000
_cell.length_c   1.000
_cell.angle_alpha   90.00
_cell.angle_beta   90.00
_cell.angle_gamma   90.00
#
_symmetry.space_group_name_H-M   'P 1'
#
loop_
_entity.id
_entity.type
_entity.pdbx_description
1 polymer ?
#
loop_
_entity_poly.entity_id
_entity_poly.type
_entity_poly.pdbx_seq_one_letter_code
_entity_poly.pdbx_strand_id
1 'polypeptide(L)'
;YDTIYASTQSNVVEENRSVRQDEGNEHELAQEHQLARDSQQSDELARDDESARDDESAKKDDQKGDVHVAGIKSFLIHNNLPQLLNWEEYGLRITVPGGAVLPSETIEVSITALVGGEFILPEDSELVSVVYTITVSKPLLKPVLLEIQHCVSIETPSHANHLSFVASSNDHCRFEFQTVDKGSFPVGEWYGSIYISKFSHLGIIYKKIKGWVRNLRYSNRSITPQATGSDSSLVQDALPALWCYVALPLYICENKRLGKEWGLVFLFGRGLNAIKMFMKDEFNRPRSDKELFFQFKSPDGCIEIYTNTEECSKGWSIRPHQENPTKVSQSIIDICGQMNPPCFPNCRFTITATPCSNTNPELKHPVTFKGITSDNTVFNIVLTMGKIYL
;
A
#
# COMPACT_ATOMS: atom_id res chain seq x y z
N TYR A 1 -16.82 37.06 60.36
CA TYR A 1 -15.70 37.39 59.46
C TYR A 1 -16.30 37.61 58.08
N ASP A 2 -16.81 38.79 57.72
CA ASP A 2 -16.30 40.18 57.87
C ASP A 2 -15.05 40.40 56.98
N THR A 3 -14.92 41.50 56.21
CA THR A 3 -15.65 42.79 56.27
C THR A 3 -15.90 43.39 54.87
N ILE A 4 -16.89 44.28 54.76
CA ILE A 4 -17.14 45.20 53.63
C ILE A 4 -16.12 46.38 53.67
N TYR A 5 -15.92 47.10 52.55
CA TYR A 5 -15.74 48.58 52.39
C TYR A 5 -14.96 48.91 51.09
N ALA A 6 -15.12 50.03 50.37
CA ALA A 6 -16.31 50.79 49.92
C ALA A 6 -15.88 51.90 48.90
N SER A 7 -16.79 52.31 47.99
CA SER A 7 -16.82 53.64 47.28
C SER A 7 -15.57 54.05 46.45
N THR A 8 -15.59 55.05 45.54
CA THR A 8 -16.50 56.20 45.23
C THR A 8 -16.66 56.33 43.68
N GLN A 9 -17.85 56.66 43.15
CA GLN A 9 -18.27 57.99 42.63
C GLN A 9 -17.34 58.69 41.61
N SER A 10 -17.78 59.39 40.56
CA SER A 10 -19.05 59.53 39.78
C SER A 10 -18.67 60.25 38.45
N ASN A 11 -19.44 60.32 37.35
CA ASN A 11 -20.69 61.08 37.10
C ASN A 11 -21.07 60.92 35.58
N VAL A 12 -22.34 60.72 35.17
CA VAL A 12 -23.30 61.75 34.66
C VAL A 12 -22.87 62.39 33.32
N VAL A 13 -23.63 62.41 32.20
CA VAL A 13 -25.05 62.08 31.84
C VAL A 13 -25.11 61.85 30.29
N GLU A 14 -25.94 61.00 29.65
CA GLU A 14 -27.38 61.11 29.20
C GLU A 14 -27.70 62.39 28.37
N GLU A 15 -28.69 62.55 27.46
CA GLU A 15 -29.60 61.73 26.62
C GLU A 15 -30.03 62.65 25.40
N ASN A 16 -30.75 62.33 24.30
CA ASN A 16 -31.42 61.14 23.74
C ASN A 16 -31.59 61.28 22.18
N ARG A 17 -32.17 60.25 21.55
CA ARG A 17 -32.89 60.15 20.24
C ARG A 17 -33.46 61.43 19.57
N SER A 18 -33.51 61.39 18.24
CA SER A 18 -34.79 61.36 17.47
C SER A 18 -34.61 60.80 16.04
N VAL A 19 -35.70 60.67 15.25
CA VAL A 19 -35.80 59.91 13.97
C VAL A 19 -36.66 60.66 12.92
N ARG A 20 -36.51 60.30 11.62
CA ARG A 20 -37.27 60.67 10.37
C ARG A 20 -36.46 61.64 9.48
N GLN A 21 -36.19 61.42 8.19
CA GLN A 21 -36.89 60.86 7.00
C GLN A 21 -37.24 62.00 6.01
N ASP A 22 -36.62 61.95 4.83
CA ASP A 22 -37.10 62.30 3.46
C ASP A 22 -35.83 62.52 2.59
N GLU A 23 -35.59 61.70 1.58
CA GLU A 23 -36.06 61.78 0.18
C GLU A 23 -35.35 62.83 -0.71
N GLY A 24 -34.74 62.35 -1.80
CA GLY A 24 -34.58 63.08 -3.07
C GLY A 24 -33.44 64.10 -3.22
N ASN A 25 -32.38 63.72 -3.92
CA ASN A 25 -31.91 64.51 -5.07
C ASN A 25 -31.03 63.72 -6.05
N GLU A 26 -31.41 63.73 -7.33
CA GLU A 26 -30.78 62.93 -8.39
C GLU A 26 -29.58 63.68 -9.01
N HIS A 27 -28.38 63.57 -8.41
CA HIS A 27 -27.20 64.23 -9.02
C HIS A 27 -25.85 63.50 -8.93
N GLU A 28 -25.82 62.26 -8.41
CA GLU A 28 -24.57 61.49 -8.21
C GLU A 28 -24.44 60.24 -9.12
N LEU A 29 -25.53 59.84 -9.78
CA LEU A 29 -25.60 58.67 -10.70
C LEU A 29 -24.81 58.83 -12.02
N ALA A 30 -24.08 59.94 -12.20
CA ALA A 30 -23.23 60.20 -13.37
C ALA A 30 -21.72 60.08 -13.10
N GLN A 31 -21.27 59.83 -11.86
CA GLN A 31 -19.84 59.75 -11.53
C GLN A 31 -19.35 58.34 -11.13
N GLU A 32 -20.17 57.49 -10.49
CA GLU A 32 -19.75 56.11 -10.17
C GLU A 32 -19.41 55.26 -11.41
N HIS A 33 -20.16 55.44 -12.51
CA HIS A 33 -19.93 54.73 -13.78
C HIS A 33 -18.63 55.09 -14.51
N GLN A 34 -17.84 56.03 -13.98
CA GLN A 34 -16.51 56.37 -14.49
C GLN A 34 -15.38 55.94 -13.55
N LEU A 35 -15.60 55.85 -12.23
CA LEU A 35 -14.63 55.30 -11.28
C LEU A 35 -14.54 53.76 -11.33
N ALA A 36 -15.62 53.07 -11.71
CA ALA A 36 -15.66 51.61 -11.82
C ALA A 36 -14.81 50.99 -12.96
N ARG A 37 -14.08 51.79 -13.76
CA ARG A 37 -13.22 51.29 -14.86
C ARG A 37 -11.72 51.38 -14.59
N ASP A 38 -11.25 52.35 -13.82
CA ASP A 38 -9.81 52.49 -13.52
C ASP A 38 -9.36 51.53 -12.40
N SER A 39 -10.30 51.04 -11.58
CA SER A 39 -10.09 49.96 -10.61
C SER A 39 -9.97 48.55 -11.22
N GLN A 40 -9.98 48.41 -12.56
CA GLN A 40 -9.71 47.14 -13.25
C GLN A 40 -8.35 47.10 -13.96
N GLN A 41 -7.51 48.15 -13.83
CA GLN A 41 -6.22 48.25 -14.53
C GLN A 41 -5.06 48.64 -13.60
N SER A 42 -5.12 48.21 -12.34
CA SER A 42 -4.09 48.46 -11.32
C SER A 42 -3.77 47.26 -10.40
N ASP A 43 -4.29 46.07 -10.72
CA ASP A 43 -3.98 44.79 -10.03
C ASP A 43 -3.10 43.84 -10.87
N GLU A 44 -2.86 44.15 -12.15
CA GLU A 44 -1.79 43.53 -12.94
C GLU A 44 -0.46 44.25 -12.67
N LEU A 45 0.25 43.84 -11.61
CA LEU A 45 1.73 43.86 -11.47
C LEU A 45 2.19 43.44 -10.04
N ALA A 46 1.57 42.42 -9.44
CA ALA A 46 1.91 41.93 -8.10
C ALA A 46 1.71 40.41 -7.91
N ARG A 47 2.28 39.59 -8.82
CA ARG A 47 2.28 38.11 -8.72
C ARG A 47 3.57 37.47 -9.21
N ASP A 48 4.67 37.82 -8.56
CA ASP A 48 5.89 37.01 -8.49
C ASP A 48 6.26 36.82 -7.02
N ASP A 49 7.03 35.77 -6.74
CA ASP A 49 7.67 35.45 -5.44
C ASP A 49 6.77 34.99 -4.26
N GLU A 50 6.08 33.85 -4.42
CA GLU A 50 6.17 32.78 -3.40
C GLU A 50 6.04 31.38 -4.04
N SER A 51 6.95 31.05 -4.96
CA SER A 51 6.98 29.77 -5.69
C SER A 51 8.32 29.03 -5.58
N ALA A 52 8.85 28.94 -4.35
CA ALA A 52 10.10 28.24 -4.03
C ALA A 52 9.96 27.32 -2.81
N ARG A 53 9.34 26.14 -3.01
CA ARG A 53 9.53 24.95 -2.17
C ARG A 53 9.51 23.72 -3.09
N ASP A 54 10.58 22.95 -3.05
CA ASP A 54 10.92 21.98 -4.08
C ASP A 54 10.24 20.60 -3.90
N ASP A 55 10.28 19.83 -4.99
CA ASP A 55 10.18 18.36 -5.09
C ASP A 55 9.21 17.58 -4.17
N GLU A 56 8.17 16.98 -4.78
CA GLU A 56 8.23 15.54 -5.16
C GLU A 56 7.07 15.18 -6.12
N SER A 57 7.10 15.70 -7.36
CA SER A 57 6.11 15.32 -8.40
C SER A 57 6.68 15.31 -9.82
N ALA A 58 7.84 14.66 -9.99
CA ALA A 58 8.47 14.47 -11.30
C ALA A 58 7.63 13.53 -12.19
N LYS A 59 6.84 14.14 -13.08
CA LYS A 59 6.20 13.60 -14.30
C LYS A 59 6.38 12.09 -14.55
N LYS A 60 5.34 11.29 -14.24
CA LYS A 60 5.12 9.97 -14.86
C LYS A 60 4.66 10.16 -16.33
N ASP A 61 5.59 10.42 -17.24
CA ASP A 61 5.45 10.00 -18.64
C ASP A 61 6.80 9.92 -19.38
N ASP A 62 6.84 9.16 -20.47
CA ASP A 62 7.97 8.96 -21.39
C ASP A 62 9.31 8.44 -20.77
N GLN A 63 9.36 7.13 -20.45
CA GLN A 63 10.32 6.24 -21.13
C GLN A 63 10.10 4.71 -20.96
N LYS A 64 9.71 4.09 -22.07
CA LYS A 64 10.34 2.86 -22.62
C LYS A 64 10.29 1.53 -21.81
N GLY A 65 9.09 0.96 -21.73
CA GLY A 65 8.89 -0.49 -21.97
C GLY A 65 8.68 -1.39 -20.75
N ASP A 66 7.69 -2.30 -20.90
CA ASP A 66 7.52 -3.62 -20.26
C ASP A 66 7.86 -3.82 -18.77
N VAL A 67 7.83 -2.76 -17.96
CA VAL A 67 8.24 -2.79 -16.54
C VAL A 67 7.36 -1.86 -15.69
N HIS A 68 6.98 -2.31 -14.50
CA HIS A 68 6.07 -1.61 -13.59
C HIS A 68 6.78 -1.20 -12.30
N VAL A 69 6.94 0.12 -12.12
CA VAL A 69 7.67 0.73 -11.01
C VAL A 69 6.71 1.08 -9.87
N ALA A 70 6.98 0.54 -8.68
CA ALA A 70 6.29 0.92 -7.45
C ALA A 70 6.82 2.23 -6.85
N GLY A 71 8.13 2.47 -6.97
CA GLY A 71 8.77 3.69 -6.47
C GLY A 71 10.22 3.79 -6.91
N ILE A 72 10.78 4.99 -6.75
CA ILE A 72 12.18 5.34 -6.96
C ILE A 72 12.67 6.07 -5.70
N LYS A 73 13.91 5.84 -5.27
CA LYS A 73 14.53 6.58 -4.16
C LYS A 73 16.05 6.66 -4.35
N SER A 74 16.62 7.86 -4.21
CA SER A 74 18.07 8.07 -4.11
C SER A 74 18.49 8.26 -2.65
N PHE A 75 19.68 7.77 -2.32
CA PHE A 75 20.34 7.95 -1.03
C PHE A 75 21.78 8.44 -1.22
N LEU A 76 22.28 9.28 -0.31
CA LEU A 76 23.66 9.78 -0.33
C LEU A 76 24.48 9.14 0.81
N ILE A 77 25.40 8.24 0.45
CA ILE A 77 26.39 7.71 1.39
C ILE A 77 27.55 8.72 1.47
N HIS A 78 27.90 9.10 2.69
CA HIS A 78 28.96 10.08 2.97
C HIS A 78 29.81 9.61 4.16
N ASN A 79 31.05 10.09 4.26
CA ASN A 79 32.01 9.71 5.31
C ASN A 79 32.37 8.21 5.38
N ASN A 80 33.31 7.88 6.26
CA ASN A 80 33.85 6.53 6.47
C ASN A 80 33.04 5.68 7.49
N LEU A 81 31.83 6.12 7.87
CA LEU A 81 31.04 5.53 8.95
C LEU A 81 29.98 4.54 8.44
N PRO A 82 29.61 3.50 9.23
CA PRO A 82 28.50 2.62 8.89
C PRO A 82 27.19 3.39 8.73
N GLN A 83 26.40 3.05 7.70
CA GLN A 83 25.14 3.71 7.37
C GLN A 83 24.08 2.66 7.00
N LEU A 84 22.82 2.92 7.38
CA LEU A 84 21.67 2.09 7.02
C LEU A 84 20.79 2.89 6.05
N LEU A 85 20.71 2.44 4.80
CA LEU A 85 19.74 2.94 3.84
C LEU A 85 18.44 2.17 4.05
N ASN A 86 17.52 2.72 4.84
CA ASN A 86 16.23 2.07 5.12
C ASN A 86 15.18 2.48 4.09
N TRP A 87 14.56 1.48 3.44
CA TRP A 87 13.39 1.62 2.58
C TRP A 87 12.36 0.51 2.87
N GLU A 88 12.20 0.18 4.15
CA GLU A 88 11.26 -0.79 4.71
C GLU A 88 9.80 -0.59 4.26
N GLU A 89 9.39 0.64 3.96
CA GLU A 89 8.08 0.97 3.38
C GLU A 89 7.84 0.36 1.98
N TYR A 90 8.92 -0.02 1.26
CA TYR A 90 8.91 -0.84 0.05
C TYR A 90 9.48 -2.26 0.26
N GLY A 91 10.08 -2.56 1.41
CA GLY A 91 10.59 -3.88 1.76
C GLY A 91 12.09 -4.09 1.50
N LEU A 92 12.89 -3.02 1.58
CA LEU A 92 14.33 -3.05 1.31
C LEU A 92 15.14 -2.41 2.44
N ARG A 93 16.29 -2.99 2.79
CA ARG A 93 17.31 -2.37 3.64
C ARG A 93 18.71 -2.60 3.05
N ILE A 94 19.60 -1.62 3.15
CA ILE A 94 21.01 -1.78 2.78
C ILE A 94 21.90 -1.25 3.91
N THR A 95 22.63 -2.15 4.57
CA THR A 95 23.64 -1.78 5.58
C THR A 95 25.01 -1.65 4.93
N VAL A 96 25.50 -0.42 4.88
CA VAL A 96 26.82 -0.04 4.36
C VAL A 96 27.83 -0.07 5.52
N PRO A 97 28.92 -0.88 5.44
CA PRO A 97 29.90 -0.95 6.52
C PRO A 97 30.90 0.22 6.46
N GLY A 98 31.45 0.60 7.63
CA GLY A 98 32.55 1.56 7.70
C GLY A 98 33.75 1.10 6.87
N GLY A 99 34.35 2.01 6.10
CA GLY A 99 35.35 1.69 5.08
C GLY A 99 34.82 1.29 3.71
N ALA A 100 33.52 1.42 3.42
CA ALA A 100 32.97 1.22 2.08
C ALA A 100 33.13 2.45 1.16
N VAL A 101 33.30 3.66 1.72
CA VAL A 101 33.44 4.94 0.99
C VAL A 101 34.65 5.72 1.54
N LEU A 102 35.35 6.45 0.68
CA LEU A 102 36.46 7.31 1.11
C LEU A 102 35.94 8.54 1.89
N PRO A 103 36.67 9.05 2.90
CA PRO A 103 36.23 10.21 3.69
C PRO A 103 35.97 11.49 2.89
N SER A 104 36.59 11.62 1.70
CA SER A 104 36.47 12.76 0.79
C SER A 104 35.47 12.55 -0.35
N GLU A 105 34.69 11.48 -0.31
CA GLU A 105 33.73 11.14 -1.37
C GLU A 105 32.29 11.03 -0.82
N THR A 106 31.35 11.48 -1.66
CA THR A 106 29.93 11.16 -1.56
C THR A 106 29.61 10.20 -2.69
N ILE A 107 28.83 9.15 -2.39
CA ILE A 107 28.36 8.19 -3.38
C ILE A 107 26.83 8.17 -3.32
N GLU A 108 26.21 8.37 -4.47
CA GLU A 108 24.77 8.24 -4.62
C GLU A 108 24.42 6.77 -4.89
N VAL A 109 23.36 6.29 -4.24
CA VAL A 109 22.73 5.00 -4.48
C VAL A 109 21.30 5.26 -4.93
N SER A 110 21.00 5.02 -6.21
CA SER A 110 19.65 5.13 -6.75
C SER A 110 19.00 3.75 -6.79
N ILE A 111 17.75 3.68 -6.37
CA ILE A 111 17.01 2.42 -6.18
C ILE A 111 15.64 2.55 -6.84
N THR A 112 15.26 1.56 -7.64
CA THR A 112 13.94 1.44 -8.25
C THR A 112 13.31 0.11 -7.89
N ALA A 113 12.09 0.13 -7.32
CA ALA A 113 11.35 -1.08 -6.95
C ALA A 113 10.39 -1.48 -8.09
N LEU A 114 10.56 -2.67 -8.65
CA LEU A 114 9.81 -3.21 -9.79
C LEU A 114 8.83 -4.30 -9.33
N VAL A 115 7.53 -4.07 -9.51
CA VAL A 115 6.45 -5.01 -9.15
C VAL A 115 6.00 -5.92 -10.30
N GLY A 116 6.48 -5.68 -11.52
CA GLY A 116 6.24 -6.55 -12.68
C GLY A 116 7.11 -6.16 -13.87
N GLY A 117 7.29 -7.10 -14.81
CA GLY A 117 7.97 -6.89 -16.07
C GLY A 117 8.43 -8.20 -16.72
N GLU A 118 9.16 -8.14 -17.85
CA GLU A 118 9.61 -9.33 -18.59
C GLU A 118 10.81 -10.03 -17.90
N PHE A 119 10.55 -10.65 -16.75
CA PHE A 119 11.53 -11.36 -15.92
C PHE A 119 11.67 -12.83 -16.36
N ILE A 120 12.84 -13.19 -16.90
CA ILE A 120 13.19 -14.57 -17.25
C ILE A 120 13.88 -15.20 -16.04
N LEU A 121 13.17 -16.08 -15.34
CA LEU A 121 13.63 -16.74 -14.12
C LEU A 121 14.25 -18.13 -14.41
N PRO A 122 15.08 -18.68 -13.50
CA PRO A 122 15.55 -20.07 -13.58
C PRO A 122 14.41 -21.10 -13.62
N GLU A 123 14.67 -22.27 -14.21
CA GLU A 123 13.69 -23.38 -14.29
C GLU A 123 13.04 -23.71 -12.95
N ASP A 124 11.75 -24.02 -13.00
CA ASP A 124 10.92 -24.44 -11.85
C ASP A 124 10.95 -23.49 -10.65
N SER A 125 11.22 -22.21 -10.88
CA SER A 125 11.21 -21.17 -9.85
C SER A 125 10.11 -20.13 -10.05
N GLU A 126 9.87 -19.32 -9.00
CA GLU A 126 9.05 -18.11 -9.09
C GLU A 126 9.65 -17.00 -8.23
N LEU A 127 9.47 -15.75 -8.63
CA LEU A 127 9.85 -14.58 -7.84
C LEU A 127 8.95 -14.48 -6.61
N VAL A 128 9.52 -14.28 -5.43
CA VAL A 128 8.80 -14.16 -4.15
C VAL A 128 9.12 -12.88 -3.37
N SER A 129 9.95 -12.01 -3.94
CA SER A 129 10.09 -10.60 -3.57
C SER A 129 9.56 -9.71 -4.71
N VAL A 130 9.75 -8.40 -4.61
CA VAL A 130 9.85 -7.54 -5.82
C VAL A 130 11.28 -7.58 -6.36
N VAL A 131 11.51 -7.12 -7.59
CA VAL A 131 12.87 -6.86 -8.10
C VAL A 131 13.27 -5.44 -7.72
N TYR A 132 14.52 -5.22 -7.34
CA TYR A 132 15.11 -3.89 -7.21
C TYR A 132 16.20 -3.70 -8.26
N THR A 133 16.10 -2.65 -9.06
CA THR A 133 17.27 -2.07 -9.73
C THR A 133 18.02 -1.24 -8.70
N ILE A 134 19.30 -1.53 -8.47
CA ILE A 134 20.18 -0.69 -7.65
C ILE A 134 21.34 -0.24 -8.53
N THR A 135 21.59 1.07 -8.57
CA THR A 135 22.76 1.67 -9.23
C THR A 135 23.53 2.51 -8.22
N VAL A 136 24.84 2.71 -8.47
CA VAL A 136 25.71 3.53 -7.63
C VAL A 136 26.57 4.44 -8.49
N SER A 137 26.75 5.70 -8.09
CA SER A 137 27.52 6.66 -8.89
C SER A 137 29.04 6.37 -8.89
N LYS A 138 29.52 5.59 -7.93
CA LYS A 138 30.90 5.06 -7.85
C LYS A 138 30.91 3.66 -7.21
N PRO A 139 31.88 2.78 -7.55
CA PRO A 139 32.06 1.51 -6.87
C PRO A 139 32.37 1.66 -5.38
N LEU A 140 31.81 0.81 -4.53
CA LEU A 140 32.12 0.76 -3.09
C LEU A 140 33.38 -0.09 -2.83
N LEU A 141 34.17 0.34 -1.84
CA LEU A 141 35.42 -0.33 -1.44
C LEU A 141 35.21 -1.64 -0.66
N LYS A 142 33.99 -1.89 -0.17
CA LYS A 142 33.60 -3.08 0.59
C LYS A 142 32.21 -3.56 0.15
N PRO A 143 31.92 -4.87 0.26
CA PRO A 143 30.56 -5.37 0.11
C PRO A 143 29.61 -4.75 1.14
N VAL A 144 28.37 -4.49 0.73
CA VAL A 144 27.27 -4.08 1.62
C VAL A 144 26.39 -5.28 1.96
N LEU A 145 25.71 -5.25 3.10
CA LEU A 145 24.65 -6.20 3.41
C LEU A 145 23.33 -5.68 2.84
N LEU A 146 22.81 -6.39 1.84
CA LEU A 146 21.50 -6.17 1.23
C LEU A 146 20.48 -7.06 1.94
N GLU A 147 19.31 -6.51 2.25
CA GLU A 147 18.19 -7.25 2.82
C GLU A 147 16.90 -6.96 2.02
N ILE A 148 16.25 -8.01 1.53
CA ILE A 148 15.04 -7.92 0.69
C ILE A 148 13.91 -8.71 1.33
N GLN A 149 12.73 -8.08 1.42
CA GLN A 149 11.50 -8.72 1.89
C GLN A 149 10.99 -9.79 0.91
N HIS A 150 10.56 -10.94 1.42
CA HIS A 150 9.88 -12.01 0.67
C HIS A 150 8.52 -12.36 1.29
N CYS A 151 7.61 -12.91 0.48
CA CYS A 151 6.30 -13.36 0.92
C CYS A 151 6.23 -14.83 1.37
N VAL A 152 7.35 -15.57 1.37
CA VAL A 152 7.39 -16.99 1.82
C VAL A 152 7.48 -17.08 3.33
N SER A 153 6.69 -17.98 3.94
CA SER A 153 6.75 -18.28 5.38
C SER A 153 7.76 -19.40 5.67
N ILE A 154 8.85 -19.02 6.34
CA ILE A 154 9.96 -19.93 6.68
C ILE A 154 9.70 -20.52 8.07
N GLU A 155 8.91 -21.58 8.15
CA GLU A 155 8.63 -22.30 9.41
C GLU A 155 9.75 -23.27 9.80
N THR A 156 10.55 -23.73 8.82
CA THR A 156 11.61 -24.73 8.99
C THR A 156 12.88 -24.36 8.22
N PRO A 157 14.05 -24.92 8.60
CA PRO A 157 15.28 -24.80 7.80
C PRO A 157 15.17 -25.45 6.41
N SER A 158 14.26 -26.41 6.18
CA SER A 158 14.06 -26.98 4.83
C SER A 158 13.43 -25.96 3.90
N HIS A 159 12.45 -25.16 4.36
CA HIS A 159 11.84 -24.08 3.57
C HIS A 159 12.89 -23.07 3.08
N ALA A 160 13.87 -22.72 3.93
CA ALA A 160 14.95 -21.80 3.60
C ALA A 160 15.84 -22.29 2.44
N ASN A 161 16.05 -23.61 2.31
CA ASN A 161 16.86 -24.19 1.23
C ASN A 161 16.22 -24.06 -0.16
N HIS A 162 14.91 -23.78 -0.23
CA HIS A 162 14.20 -23.51 -1.48
C HIS A 162 14.31 -22.04 -1.93
N LEU A 163 14.70 -21.13 -1.03
CA LEU A 163 14.91 -19.73 -1.36
C LEU A 163 16.30 -19.51 -1.97
N SER A 164 16.41 -18.55 -2.87
CA SER A 164 17.69 -18.11 -3.44
C SER A 164 17.60 -16.67 -3.89
N PHE A 165 18.67 -15.90 -3.72
CA PHE A 165 18.79 -14.63 -4.42
C PHE A 165 19.00 -14.88 -5.91
N VAL A 166 18.55 -13.92 -6.72
CA VAL A 166 18.84 -13.84 -8.15
C VAL A 166 19.34 -12.45 -8.51
N ALA A 167 20.19 -12.39 -9.52
CA ALA A 167 20.64 -11.14 -10.12
C ALA A 167 20.56 -11.19 -11.66
N SER A 168 20.30 -10.03 -12.27
CA SER A 168 20.43 -9.81 -13.72
C SER A 168 21.34 -8.61 -13.97
N SER A 169 22.40 -8.84 -14.73
CA SER A 169 23.32 -7.79 -15.23
C SER A 169 22.90 -7.29 -16.62
N ASN A 170 21.68 -7.60 -17.08
CA ASN A 170 21.14 -7.12 -18.34
C ASN A 170 20.32 -5.84 -18.12
N ASP A 171 20.71 -4.74 -18.76
CA ASP A 171 20.01 -3.45 -18.73
C ASP A 171 19.01 -3.32 -19.90
N HIS A 172 18.46 -4.45 -20.33
CA HIS A 172 17.42 -4.52 -21.36
C HIS A 172 16.14 -5.07 -20.74
N CYS A 173 15.00 -4.71 -21.33
CA CYS A 173 13.65 -4.98 -20.84
C CYS A 173 13.38 -6.47 -20.50
N ARG A 174 14.12 -7.40 -21.10
CA ARG A 174 14.20 -8.82 -20.72
C ARG A 174 15.31 -9.05 -19.69
N PHE A 175 14.94 -9.18 -18.43
CA PHE A 175 15.88 -9.44 -17.34
C PHE A 175 16.11 -10.93 -17.19
N GLU A 176 17.28 -11.43 -17.61
CA GLU A 176 17.66 -12.84 -17.43
C GLU A 176 18.32 -13.03 -16.06
N PHE A 177 17.58 -13.68 -15.15
CA PHE A 177 17.96 -13.83 -13.76
C PHE A 177 18.73 -15.13 -13.51
N GLN A 178 19.93 -15.00 -12.94
CA GLN A 178 20.76 -16.13 -12.52
C GLN A 178 20.87 -16.18 -11.00
N THR A 179 20.95 -17.37 -10.41
CA THR A 179 21.00 -17.55 -8.96
C THR A 179 22.31 -17.07 -8.35
N VAL A 180 22.23 -16.34 -7.25
CA VAL A 180 23.38 -15.87 -6.47
C VAL A 180 23.50 -16.70 -5.19
N ASP A 181 24.66 -17.34 -5.00
CA ASP A 181 24.98 -18.11 -3.81
C ASP A 181 25.12 -17.23 -2.55
N LYS A 182 25.10 -17.88 -1.37
CA LYS A 182 25.43 -17.29 -0.06
C LYS A 182 24.42 -16.25 0.47
N GLY A 183 23.19 -16.29 0.00
CA GLY A 183 22.05 -15.70 0.72
C GLY A 183 21.76 -16.43 2.03
N SER A 184 21.18 -15.71 2.99
CA SER A 184 20.70 -16.23 4.27
C SER A 184 19.21 -15.93 4.43
N PHE A 185 18.43 -16.93 4.84
CA PHE A 185 16.97 -16.86 5.00
C PHE A 185 16.60 -17.47 6.36
N PRO A 186 16.51 -16.68 7.45
CA PRO A 186 16.26 -17.21 8.79
C PRO A 186 14.84 -17.73 8.99
N VAL A 187 14.67 -18.71 9.88
CA VAL A 187 13.35 -19.22 10.29
C VAL A 187 12.58 -18.14 11.04
N GLY A 188 11.30 -17.95 10.68
CA GLY A 188 10.41 -16.92 11.23
C GLY A 188 10.56 -15.52 10.63
N GLU A 189 11.60 -15.28 9.82
CA GLU A 189 11.87 -13.97 9.21
C GLU A 189 11.20 -13.79 7.85
N TRP A 190 10.96 -12.53 7.49
CA TRP A 190 10.39 -12.11 6.20
C TRP A 190 11.41 -11.43 5.28
N TYR A 191 12.68 -11.38 5.71
CA TYR A 191 13.79 -10.79 4.97
C TYR A 191 14.88 -11.83 4.70
N GLY A 192 15.21 -11.99 3.43
CA GLY A 192 16.47 -12.61 3.04
C GLY A 192 17.59 -11.59 3.11
N SER A 193 18.82 -12.02 3.44
CA SER A 193 20.00 -11.15 3.48
C SER A 193 21.18 -11.72 2.70
N ILE A 194 21.98 -10.86 2.08
CA ILE A 194 23.14 -11.24 1.25
C ILE A 194 24.20 -10.13 1.20
N TYR A 195 25.48 -10.49 1.14
CA TYR A 195 26.56 -9.53 0.92
C TYR A 195 26.84 -9.34 -0.58
N ILE A 196 26.73 -8.10 -1.07
CA ILE A 196 26.99 -7.76 -2.49
C ILE A 196 28.07 -6.69 -2.63
N SER A 197 28.92 -6.83 -3.66
CA SER A 197 29.93 -5.84 -4.08
C SER A 197 29.71 -5.30 -5.49
N LYS A 198 28.69 -5.79 -6.20
CA LYS A 198 28.20 -5.29 -7.48
C LYS A 198 26.70 -5.05 -7.34
N PHE A 199 26.25 -3.90 -7.80
CA PHE A 199 24.83 -3.54 -7.84
C PHE A 199 24.29 -3.81 -9.25
N SER A 200 23.02 -4.22 -9.32
CA SER A 200 22.34 -4.68 -10.54
C SER A 200 20.84 -4.83 -10.24
N HIS A 201 20.11 -5.51 -11.12
CA HIS A 201 18.76 -6.01 -10.84
C HIS A 201 18.84 -7.18 -9.88
N LEU A 202 18.14 -7.13 -8.74
CA LEU A 202 18.23 -8.10 -7.63
C LEU A 202 16.85 -8.50 -7.11
N GLY A 203 16.68 -9.77 -6.75
CA GLY A 203 15.44 -10.28 -6.15
C GLY A 203 15.63 -11.64 -5.47
N ILE A 204 14.53 -12.23 -4.98
CA ILE A 204 14.49 -13.54 -4.33
C ILE A 204 13.52 -14.44 -5.10
N ILE A 205 13.95 -15.66 -5.42
CA ILE A 205 13.10 -16.73 -5.95
C ILE A 205 12.84 -17.84 -4.93
N TYR A 206 11.75 -18.58 -5.13
CA TYR A 206 11.49 -19.88 -4.51
C TYR A 206 11.59 -20.99 -5.57
N LYS A 207 12.30 -22.07 -5.27
CA LYS A 207 12.55 -23.22 -6.17
C LYS A 207 11.63 -24.39 -5.87
N LYS A 208 10.74 -24.75 -6.80
CA LYS A 208 9.69 -25.76 -6.64
C LYS A 208 10.26 -27.18 -6.63
N ILE A 209 9.68 -28.05 -5.79
CA ILE A 209 10.09 -29.46 -5.69
C ILE A 209 9.58 -30.23 -6.91
N LYS A 210 10.49 -30.67 -7.78
CA LYS A 210 10.18 -31.51 -8.95
C LYS A 210 9.52 -32.83 -8.50
N GLY A 211 8.21 -32.94 -8.74
CA GLY A 211 7.43 -34.16 -8.50
C GLY A 211 6.11 -33.97 -7.77
N TRP A 212 6.01 -32.99 -6.85
CA TRP A 212 4.86 -32.81 -5.94
C TRP A 212 3.50 -32.77 -6.67
N VAL A 213 3.45 -32.03 -7.79
CA VAL A 213 2.24 -31.80 -8.61
C VAL A 213 1.63 -33.09 -9.19
N ARG A 214 2.37 -34.20 -9.26
CA ARG A 214 1.82 -35.50 -9.70
C ARG A 214 1.01 -36.19 -8.60
N ASN A 215 1.39 -36.04 -7.33
CA ASN A 215 0.80 -36.80 -6.21
C ASN A 215 -0.56 -36.23 -5.76
N LEU A 216 -0.75 -34.90 -5.82
CA LEU A 216 -2.03 -34.23 -5.55
C LEU A 216 -3.19 -34.73 -6.43
N ARG A 217 -2.91 -35.34 -7.59
CA ARG A 217 -3.94 -35.92 -8.48
C ARG A 217 -4.36 -37.35 -8.10
N TYR A 218 -3.66 -37.99 -7.17
CA TYR A 218 -3.90 -39.40 -6.80
C TYR A 218 -4.48 -39.59 -5.38
N SER A 219 -4.39 -38.59 -4.49
CA SER A 219 -4.92 -38.67 -3.12
C SER A 219 -6.45 -38.65 -3.02
N ASN A 220 -7.18 -38.27 -4.09
CA ASN A 220 -8.65 -38.23 -4.11
C ASN A 220 -9.34 -39.59 -4.33
N ARG A 221 -8.65 -40.72 -4.11
CA ARG A 221 -9.28 -42.05 -4.08
C ARG A 221 -9.28 -42.60 -2.65
N SER A 222 -10.48 -42.88 -2.13
CA SER A 222 -10.72 -43.30 -0.75
C SER A 222 -9.88 -44.52 -0.33
N ILE A 223 -9.06 -44.35 0.70
CA ILE A 223 -8.30 -45.44 1.34
C ILE A 223 -9.01 -45.84 2.64
N THR A 224 -9.44 -47.10 2.71
CA THR A 224 -10.00 -47.72 3.92
C THR A 224 -8.85 -48.07 4.89
N PRO A 225 -8.96 -47.79 6.20
CA PRO A 225 -7.84 -47.99 7.11
C PRO A 225 -7.65 -49.46 7.50
N GLN A 226 -6.53 -50.05 7.09
CA GLN A 226 -5.85 -51.12 7.83
C GLN A 226 -4.35 -50.79 7.94
N ALA A 227 -3.74 -51.21 9.04
CA ALA A 227 -2.44 -50.70 9.48
C ALA A 227 -1.29 -51.66 9.23
N THR A 228 -0.10 -51.12 9.00
CA THR A 228 1.14 -51.43 9.75
C THR A 228 2.14 -50.30 9.48
N GLY A 229 3.06 -50.03 10.41
CA GLY A 229 3.83 -48.78 10.43
C GLY A 229 5.29 -48.91 10.02
N SER A 230 5.78 -47.91 9.28
CA SER A 230 7.20 -47.54 9.13
C SER A 230 7.28 -46.08 8.66
N ASP A 231 8.25 -45.31 9.17
CA ASP A 231 8.64 -43.95 8.76
C ASP A 231 7.54 -42.91 8.53
N SER A 232 6.99 -42.36 9.64
CA SER A 232 6.23 -41.11 9.62
C SER A 232 7.11 -39.84 9.66
N SER A 233 8.42 -39.97 9.86
CA SER A 233 9.37 -38.86 10.01
C SER A 233 9.72 -38.17 8.68
N LEU A 234 9.87 -38.94 7.60
CA LEU A 234 10.32 -38.43 6.29
C LEU A 234 9.25 -37.63 5.51
N VAL A 235 8.04 -37.49 6.05
CA VAL A 235 6.89 -36.90 5.35
C VAL A 235 6.62 -35.44 5.75
N GLN A 236 7.10 -35.00 6.92
CA GLN A 236 6.83 -33.65 7.43
C GLN A 236 7.77 -32.58 6.86
N ASP A 237 9.06 -32.90 6.62
CA ASP A 237 10.08 -31.95 6.15
C ASP A 237 9.87 -31.41 4.72
N ALA A 238 8.90 -31.96 3.98
CA ALA A 238 8.69 -31.76 2.54
C ALA A 238 7.48 -30.89 2.17
N LEU A 239 6.69 -30.40 3.14
CA LEU A 239 5.56 -29.51 2.86
C LEU A 239 6.04 -28.24 2.12
N PRO A 240 5.36 -27.80 1.03
CA PRO A 240 5.73 -26.57 0.34
C PRO A 240 5.47 -25.37 1.26
N ALA A 241 6.44 -24.46 1.32
CA ALA A 241 6.38 -23.30 2.19
C ALA A 241 5.18 -22.40 1.81
N LEU A 242 4.31 -22.12 2.78
CA LEU A 242 3.12 -21.29 2.56
C LEU A 242 3.52 -19.85 2.22
N TRP A 243 2.79 -19.23 1.29
CA TRP A 243 2.97 -17.83 0.96
C TRP A 243 1.99 -16.98 1.77
N CYS A 244 2.48 -15.86 2.28
CA CYS A 244 1.67 -14.83 2.90
C CYS A 244 1.14 -13.87 1.84
N TYR A 245 -0.16 -13.65 1.90
CA TYR A 245 -0.93 -12.74 1.06
C TYR A 245 -1.43 -11.58 1.90
N VAL A 246 -1.85 -10.51 1.23
CA VAL A 246 -2.49 -9.35 1.86
C VAL A 246 -3.80 -9.05 1.16
N ALA A 247 -4.84 -8.76 1.94
CA ALA A 247 -6.04 -8.07 1.50
C ALA A 247 -5.97 -6.61 1.99
N LEU A 248 -6.04 -5.67 1.04
CA LEU A 248 -5.94 -4.24 1.28
C LEU A 248 -7.33 -3.59 1.09
N PRO A 249 -8.02 -3.17 2.17
CA PRO A 249 -9.30 -2.48 2.10
C PRO A 249 -9.10 -0.99 1.77
N LEU A 250 -9.64 -0.55 0.62
CA LEU A 250 -9.60 0.83 0.14
C LEU A 250 -11.02 1.42 0.07
N TYR A 251 -11.22 2.60 0.67
CA TYR A 251 -12.50 3.33 0.61
C TYR A 251 -12.44 4.54 -0.33
N ILE A 252 -13.30 4.53 -1.35
CA ILE A 252 -13.55 5.62 -2.29
C ILE A 252 -14.91 6.24 -1.93
N CYS A 253 -14.99 7.56 -1.70
CA CYS A 253 -16.21 8.25 -1.28
C CYS A 253 -16.79 9.13 -2.40
N GLU A 254 -18.04 8.92 -2.76
CA GLU A 254 -18.81 9.73 -3.71
C GLU A 254 -19.92 10.49 -2.96
N ASN A 255 -19.86 11.83 -2.98
CA ASN A 255 -20.97 12.67 -2.51
C ASN A 255 -22.07 12.71 -3.58
N LYS A 256 -23.29 12.27 -3.24
CA LYS A 256 -24.44 12.25 -4.17
C LYS A 256 -25.51 13.22 -3.67
N ARG A 257 -26.38 13.70 -4.57
CA ARG A 257 -27.40 14.73 -4.25
C ARG A 257 -28.47 14.29 -3.22
N LEU A 258 -28.54 13.00 -2.88
CA LEU A 258 -29.55 12.41 -2.00
C LEU A 258 -28.93 11.59 -0.83
N GLY A 259 -27.62 11.70 -0.60
CA GLY A 259 -26.93 10.91 0.42
C GLY A 259 -25.43 10.75 0.13
N LYS A 260 -24.79 9.80 0.81
CA LYS A 260 -23.38 9.45 0.56
C LYS A 260 -23.27 8.01 0.10
N GLU A 261 -22.32 7.77 -0.79
CA GLU A 261 -21.98 6.42 -1.24
C GLU A 261 -20.49 6.20 -1.10
N TRP A 262 -20.12 5.00 -0.66
CA TRP A 262 -18.73 4.56 -0.59
C TRP A 262 -18.57 3.30 -1.44
N GLY A 263 -17.59 3.32 -2.34
CA GLY A 263 -17.02 2.10 -2.88
C GLY A 263 -15.97 1.57 -1.91
N LEU A 264 -16.23 0.42 -1.28
CA LEU A 264 -15.20 -0.35 -0.60
C LEU A 264 -14.66 -1.38 -1.59
N VAL A 265 -13.35 -1.36 -1.81
CA VAL A 265 -12.64 -2.32 -2.65
C VAL A 265 -11.62 -3.05 -1.78
N PHE A 266 -11.70 -4.38 -1.72
CA PHE A 266 -10.58 -5.19 -1.25
C PHE A 266 -9.73 -5.58 -2.45
N LEU A 267 -8.47 -5.13 -2.48
CA LEU A 267 -7.46 -5.63 -3.41
C LEU A 267 -6.69 -6.79 -2.76
N PHE A 268 -6.31 -7.80 -3.54
CA PHE A 268 -5.52 -8.93 -3.04
C PHE A 268 -4.18 -9.03 -3.77
N GLY A 269 -3.11 -9.27 -3.00
CA GLY A 269 -1.75 -9.41 -3.51
C GLY A 269 -0.91 -10.32 -2.63
N ARG A 270 0.33 -10.61 -3.06
CA ARG A 270 1.35 -11.19 -2.18
C ARG A 270 1.77 -10.18 -1.10
N GLY A 271 2.13 -10.68 0.08
CA GLY A 271 2.42 -9.88 1.28
C GLY A 271 3.76 -9.11 1.23
N LEU A 272 3.93 -8.23 0.24
CA LEU A 272 5.14 -7.44 0.00
C LEU A 272 4.84 -5.95 0.11
N ASN A 273 5.71 -5.20 0.80
CA ASN A 273 5.47 -3.78 1.08
C ASN A 273 5.42 -2.92 -0.20
N ALA A 274 6.32 -3.13 -1.16
CA ALA A 274 6.26 -2.47 -2.47
C ALA A 274 4.96 -2.72 -3.26
N ILE A 275 4.41 -3.94 -3.21
CA ILE A 275 3.11 -4.25 -3.83
C ILE A 275 1.98 -3.45 -3.16
N LYS A 276 2.00 -3.33 -1.83
CA LYS A 276 1.05 -2.50 -1.09
C LYS A 276 1.19 -1.01 -1.38
N MET A 277 2.39 -0.51 -1.68
CA MET A 277 2.58 0.89 -2.09
C MET A 277 2.05 1.13 -3.50
N PHE A 278 2.36 0.25 -4.47
CA PHE A 278 1.84 0.33 -5.84
C PHE A 278 0.29 0.33 -5.85
N MET A 279 -0.35 -0.61 -5.14
CA MET A 279 -1.81 -0.67 -5.01
C MET A 279 -2.43 0.58 -4.33
N LYS A 280 -1.67 1.36 -3.56
CA LYS A 280 -2.13 2.63 -2.96
C LYS A 280 -1.94 3.82 -3.89
N ASP A 281 -0.94 3.79 -4.77
CA ASP A 281 -0.69 4.84 -5.77
C ASP A 281 -1.71 4.75 -6.92
N GLU A 282 -1.93 3.56 -7.49
CA GLU A 282 -2.88 3.34 -8.62
C GLU A 282 -4.30 3.87 -8.34
N PHE A 283 -4.78 3.72 -7.11
CA PHE A 283 -6.14 4.12 -6.72
C PHE A 283 -6.22 5.56 -6.17
N ASN A 284 -5.18 6.37 -6.38
CA ASN A 284 -5.05 7.77 -5.94
C ASN A 284 -5.16 7.95 -4.41
N ARG A 285 -4.34 7.18 -3.67
CA ARG A 285 -4.19 7.24 -2.19
C ARG A 285 -5.54 7.28 -1.43
N PRO A 286 -6.48 6.36 -1.72
CA PRO A 286 -7.77 6.34 -1.04
C PRO A 286 -7.59 5.94 0.42
N ARG A 287 -8.58 6.21 1.27
CA ARG A 287 -8.48 5.90 2.70
C ARG A 287 -8.39 4.39 2.89
N SER A 288 -7.19 3.89 3.18
CA SER A 288 -6.96 2.49 3.57
C SER A 288 -7.25 2.28 5.05
N ASP A 289 -7.85 1.15 5.38
CA ASP A 289 -8.05 0.67 6.76
C ASP A 289 -7.03 -0.43 7.10
N LYS A 290 -7.16 -1.09 8.25
CA LYS A 290 -6.23 -2.13 8.68
C LYS A 290 -6.09 -3.25 7.65
N GLU A 291 -4.86 -3.45 7.18
CA GLU A 291 -4.45 -4.51 6.26
C GLU A 291 -4.65 -5.90 6.89
N LEU A 292 -5.13 -6.85 6.10
CA LEU A 292 -5.32 -8.25 6.51
C LEU A 292 -4.25 -9.14 5.86
N PHE A 293 -3.32 -9.65 6.66
CA PHE A 293 -2.36 -10.68 6.23
C PHE A 293 -2.95 -12.07 6.42
N PHE A 294 -2.73 -12.97 5.46
CA PHE A 294 -3.29 -14.32 5.51
C PHE A 294 -2.50 -15.35 4.70
N GLN A 295 -2.75 -16.63 4.99
CA GLN A 295 -2.35 -17.79 4.19
C GLN A 295 -3.60 -18.59 3.78
N PHE A 296 -3.53 -19.39 2.72
CA PHE A 296 -4.64 -20.30 2.35
C PHE A 296 -4.61 -21.59 3.20
N LYS A 297 -5.79 -22.11 3.58
CA LYS A 297 -5.91 -23.37 4.34
C LYS A 297 -5.61 -24.64 3.52
N SER A 298 -5.55 -24.51 2.20
CA SER A 298 -5.24 -25.59 1.26
C SER A 298 -4.49 -25.01 0.06
N PRO A 299 -3.63 -25.80 -0.61
CA PRO A 299 -3.16 -25.48 -1.95
C PRO A 299 -4.34 -25.22 -2.90
N ASP A 300 -4.15 -24.31 -3.86
CA ASP A 300 -5.16 -23.86 -4.82
C ASP A 300 -6.46 -23.36 -4.15
N GLY A 301 -6.34 -22.84 -2.92
CA GLY A 301 -7.47 -22.40 -2.10
C GLY A 301 -8.19 -21.15 -2.62
N CYS A 302 -9.33 -20.82 -2.02
CA CYS A 302 -10.06 -19.57 -2.25
C CYS A 302 -10.26 -18.81 -0.95
N ILE A 303 -10.13 -17.49 -0.98
CA ILE A 303 -10.58 -16.60 0.09
C ILE A 303 -12.03 -16.24 -0.20
N GLU A 304 -12.90 -16.43 0.79
CA GLU A 304 -14.34 -16.21 0.67
C GLU A 304 -14.77 -15.08 1.62
N ILE A 305 -15.38 -14.04 1.07
CA ILE A 305 -15.83 -12.85 1.78
C ILE A 305 -17.34 -12.94 2.01
N TYR A 306 -17.75 -13.12 3.27
CA TYR A 306 -19.14 -13.17 3.70
C TYR A 306 -19.55 -11.83 4.30
N THR A 307 -20.66 -11.27 3.82
CA THR A 307 -21.31 -10.08 4.39
C THR A 307 -22.81 -10.33 4.58
N ASN A 308 -23.42 -9.82 5.64
CA ASN A 308 -24.86 -9.95 5.82
C ASN A 308 -25.58 -8.72 5.26
N THR A 309 -26.04 -8.79 4.02
CA THR A 309 -26.72 -7.67 3.36
C THR A 309 -28.09 -7.33 3.97
N GLU A 310 -28.66 -8.20 4.83
CA GLU A 310 -29.95 -7.98 5.48
C GLU A 310 -29.78 -7.27 6.83
N GLU A 311 -28.75 -7.60 7.61
CA GLU A 311 -28.44 -7.00 8.92
C GLU A 311 -27.60 -5.71 8.81
N CYS A 312 -28.14 -4.70 8.12
CA CYS A 312 -27.53 -3.37 8.02
C CYS A 312 -28.03 -2.40 9.10
N SER A 313 -27.19 -1.44 9.50
CA SER A 313 -27.60 -0.31 10.35
C SER A 313 -28.73 0.48 9.70
N LYS A 314 -29.67 0.99 10.50
CA LYS A 314 -30.85 1.69 9.96
C LYS A 314 -30.44 2.91 9.13
N GLY A 315 -30.98 3.01 7.92
CA GLY A 315 -30.62 4.05 6.95
C GLY A 315 -29.32 3.80 6.16
N TRP A 316 -28.71 2.62 6.31
CA TRP A 316 -27.57 2.16 5.53
C TRP A 316 -27.91 0.90 4.74
N SER A 317 -27.21 0.67 3.64
CA SER A 317 -27.22 -0.60 2.91
C SER A 317 -25.82 -0.95 2.39
N ILE A 318 -25.55 -2.25 2.26
CA ILE A 318 -24.29 -2.78 1.72
C ILE A 318 -24.65 -3.78 0.61
N ARG A 319 -23.96 -3.68 -0.52
CA ARG A 319 -24.22 -4.50 -1.71
C ARG A 319 -22.89 -4.95 -2.35
N PRO A 320 -22.53 -6.24 -2.33
CA PRO A 320 -21.42 -6.74 -3.14
C PRO A 320 -21.73 -6.57 -4.63
N HIS A 321 -20.69 -6.43 -5.46
CA HIS A 321 -20.80 -6.35 -6.93
C HIS A 321 -20.71 -7.73 -7.60
N GLN A 322 -20.40 -8.76 -6.81
CA GLN A 322 -20.28 -10.17 -7.19
C GLN A 322 -21.23 -11.00 -6.31
N GLU A 323 -21.28 -12.32 -6.51
CA GLU A 323 -22.04 -13.22 -5.64
C GLU A 323 -21.59 -13.13 -4.17
N ASN A 324 -22.48 -13.52 -3.24
CA ASN A 324 -22.23 -13.56 -1.80
C ASN A 324 -22.31 -15.04 -1.33
N PRO A 325 -21.23 -15.64 -0.80
CA PRO A 325 -19.92 -15.04 -0.53
C PRO A 325 -19.12 -14.73 -1.80
N THR A 326 -18.44 -13.60 -1.81
CA THR A 326 -17.54 -13.21 -2.91
C THR A 326 -16.22 -13.98 -2.79
N LYS A 327 -15.64 -14.44 -3.91
CA LYS A 327 -14.48 -15.35 -3.88
C LYS A 327 -13.33 -14.89 -4.78
N VAL A 328 -12.10 -15.10 -4.31
CA VAL A 328 -10.86 -14.98 -5.10
C VAL A 328 -10.01 -16.24 -4.86
N SER A 329 -9.51 -16.88 -5.91
CA SER A 329 -8.60 -18.02 -5.78
C SER A 329 -7.15 -17.60 -5.63
N GLN A 330 -6.38 -18.42 -4.93
CA GLN A 330 -4.92 -18.34 -4.79
C GLN A 330 -4.24 -18.15 -6.15
N SER A 331 -4.57 -19.03 -7.10
CA SER A 331 -4.00 -19.06 -8.45
C SER A 331 -4.15 -17.75 -9.22
N ILE A 332 -5.23 -16.98 -8.99
CA ILE A 332 -5.39 -15.66 -9.63
C ILE A 332 -4.36 -14.69 -9.04
N ILE A 333 -4.32 -14.54 -7.71
CA ILE A 333 -3.41 -13.60 -7.02
C ILE A 333 -1.94 -13.86 -7.40
N ASP A 334 -1.58 -15.13 -7.57
CA ASP A 334 -0.22 -15.54 -7.92
C ASP A 334 0.17 -15.29 -9.38
N ILE A 335 -0.77 -15.43 -10.33
CA ILE A 335 -0.54 -15.05 -11.73
C ILE A 335 -0.48 -13.52 -11.86
N CYS A 336 -1.23 -12.76 -11.06
CA CYS A 336 -1.29 -11.30 -11.15
C CYS A 336 0.06 -10.60 -10.87
N GLY A 337 0.95 -11.22 -10.08
CA GLY A 337 2.34 -10.76 -9.90
C GLY A 337 3.29 -11.10 -11.07
N GLN A 338 2.80 -11.83 -12.08
CA GLN A 338 3.49 -12.17 -13.32
C GLN A 338 2.86 -11.47 -14.54
N MET A 339 1.78 -10.70 -14.33
CA MET A 339 1.13 -9.92 -15.38
C MET A 339 1.86 -8.60 -15.63
N ASN A 340 1.72 -8.09 -16.86
CA ASN A 340 2.21 -6.80 -17.30
C ASN A 340 1.06 -6.12 -18.09
N PRO A 341 0.41 -5.07 -17.54
CA PRO A 341 0.54 -4.57 -16.17
C PRO A 341 0.09 -5.59 -15.10
N PRO A 342 0.63 -5.53 -13.86
CA PRO A 342 0.09 -6.27 -12.72
C PRO A 342 -1.38 -5.93 -12.50
N CYS A 343 -2.27 -6.93 -12.57
CA CYS A 343 -3.71 -6.71 -12.49
C CYS A 343 -4.27 -7.31 -11.19
N PHE A 344 -4.28 -6.55 -10.10
CA PHE A 344 -4.66 -7.09 -8.79
C PHE A 344 -6.15 -7.48 -8.72
N PRO A 345 -6.48 -8.75 -8.38
CA PRO A 345 -7.86 -9.18 -8.23
C PRO A 345 -8.50 -8.44 -7.07
N ASN A 346 -9.79 -8.14 -7.22
CA ASN A 346 -10.50 -7.32 -6.26
C ASN A 346 -11.96 -7.74 -6.06
N CYS A 347 -12.49 -7.34 -4.91
CA CYS A 347 -13.89 -7.51 -4.54
C CYS A 347 -14.48 -6.16 -4.16
N ARG A 348 -15.48 -5.70 -4.92
CA ARG A 348 -16.10 -4.37 -4.75
C ARG A 348 -17.46 -4.46 -4.06
N PHE A 349 -17.68 -3.55 -3.12
CA PHE A 349 -18.92 -3.36 -2.39
C PHE A 349 -19.36 -1.90 -2.55
N THR A 350 -20.64 -1.67 -2.87
CA THR A 350 -21.28 -0.35 -2.69
C THR A 350 -21.90 -0.30 -1.30
N ILE A 351 -21.59 0.75 -0.56
CA ILE A 351 -22.20 1.09 0.73
C ILE A 351 -22.94 2.41 0.54
N THR A 352 -24.23 2.46 0.85
CA THR A 352 -25.05 3.66 0.65
C THR A 352 -25.65 4.14 1.97
N ALA A 353 -25.54 5.44 2.22
CA ALA A 353 -26.18 6.15 3.31
C ALA A 353 -27.39 6.93 2.79
N THR A 354 -28.59 6.58 3.25
CA THR A 354 -29.83 7.31 2.98
C THR A 354 -30.30 8.02 4.25
N PRO A 355 -30.27 9.37 4.31
CA PRO A 355 -30.76 10.11 5.46
C PRO A 355 -32.27 9.93 5.65
N CYS A 356 -32.68 9.48 6.84
CA CYS A 356 -34.06 9.49 7.31
C CYS A 356 -34.10 9.81 8.81
N SER A 357 -35.28 10.06 9.37
CA SER A 357 -35.46 10.59 10.75
C SER A 357 -34.95 9.70 11.88
N ASN A 358 -34.45 8.51 11.57
CA ASN A 358 -33.90 7.54 12.51
C ASN A 358 -32.71 6.73 11.92
N THR A 359 -32.00 7.34 10.97
CA THR A 359 -30.75 6.78 10.43
C THR A 359 -29.64 6.80 11.49
N ASN A 360 -28.91 5.69 11.64
CA ASN A 360 -27.74 5.64 12.53
C ASN A 360 -26.62 6.56 11.99
N PRO A 361 -25.97 7.39 12.82
CA PRO A 361 -24.91 8.30 12.37
C PRO A 361 -23.62 7.58 11.93
N GLU A 362 -23.49 6.32 12.36
CA GLU A 362 -22.35 5.43 12.14
C GLU A 362 -22.85 4.05 11.69
N LEU A 363 -22.22 3.50 10.66
CA LEU A 363 -22.28 2.10 10.27
C LEU A 363 -21.19 1.34 11.01
N LYS A 364 -21.56 0.21 11.62
CA LYS A 364 -20.65 -0.85 12.07
C LYS A 364 -21.17 -2.15 11.47
N HIS A 365 -20.41 -2.77 10.57
CA HIS A 365 -20.83 -3.99 9.90
C HIS A 365 -19.69 -5.01 9.75
N PRO A 366 -19.81 -6.23 10.32
CA PRO A 366 -18.78 -7.24 10.24
C PRO A 366 -18.78 -7.97 8.89
N VAL A 367 -17.60 -8.08 8.28
CA VAL A 367 -17.32 -8.88 7.09
C VAL A 367 -16.41 -10.03 7.50
N THR A 368 -16.79 -11.27 7.21
CA THR A 368 -16.07 -12.48 7.65
C THR A 368 -15.35 -13.14 6.48
N PHE A 369 -14.06 -13.43 6.64
CA PHE A 369 -13.25 -14.16 5.68
C PHE A 369 -13.18 -15.66 6.02
N LYS A 370 -13.33 -16.52 5.02
CA LYS A 370 -13.15 -17.98 5.12
C LYS A 370 -12.17 -18.49 4.05
N GLY A 371 -11.79 -19.76 4.17
CA GLY A 371 -10.77 -20.41 3.34
C GLY A 371 -9.31 -20.08 3.72
N ILE A 372 -9.11 -19.16 4.66
CA ILE A 372 -7.80 -18.60 5.03
C ILE A 372 -7.43 -18.81 6.52
N THR A 373 -6.13 -18.82 6.80
CA THR A 373 -5.53 -18.72 8.13
C THR A 373 -5.02 -17.30 8.33
N SER A 374 -5.42 -16.66 9.44
CA SER A 374 -5.02 -15.31 9.85
C SER A 374 -5.38 -15.09 11.31
N ASP A 375 -4.66 -14.20 12.01
CA ASP A 375 -4.94 -13.78 13.40
C ASP A 375 -6.32 -13.13 13.55
N ASN A 376 -6.87 -12.56 12.47
CA ASN A 376 -8.19 -11.97 12.47
C ASN A 376 -8.96 -12.27 11.18
N THR A 377 -10.04 -13.03 11.29
CA THR A 377 -10.92 -13.38 10.16
C THR A 377 -12.13 -12.44 10.00
N VAL A 378 -12.23 -11.36 10.80
CA VAL A 378 -13.35 -10.41 10.75
C VAL A 378 -12.86 -8.97 10.53
N PHE A 379 -13.26 -8.36 9.42
CA PHE A 379 -13.06 -6.94 9.17
C PHE A 379 -14.36 -6.18 9.47
N ASN A 380 -14.31 -5.20 10.37
CA ASN A 380 -15.47 -4.37 10.67
C ASN A 380 -15.46 -3.13 9.78
N ILE A 381 -16.41 -3.02 8.86
CA ILE A 381 -16.67 -1.78 8.13
C ILE A 381 -17.17 -0.75 9.15
N VAL A 382 -16.41 0.33 9.33
CA VAL A 382 -16.78 1.46 10.19
C VAL A 382 -16.81 2.75 9.37
N LEU A 383 -18.01 3.30 9.17
CA LEU A 383 -18.21 4.53 8.39
C LEU A 383 -19.13 5.50 9.13
N THR A 384 -18.80 6.79 9.11
CA THR A 384 -19.63 7.86 9.68
C THR A 384 -20.14 8.76 8.56
N MET A 385 -21.38 9.25 8.67
CA MET A 385 -21.89 10.21 7.66
C MET A 385 -21.16 11.57 7.72
N GLY A 386 -20.55 11.89 8.86
CA GLY A 386 -20.05 13.23 9.18
C GLY A 386 -21.19 14.24 9.35
N LYS A 387 -20.85 15.53 9.48
CA LYS A 387 -21.86 16.59 9.43
C LYS A 387 -22.33 16.72 7.98
N ILE A 388 -23.62 16.47 7.74
CA ILE A 388 -24.30 16.91 6.54
C ILE A 388 -24.71 18.36 6.81
N TYR A 389 -24.08 19.29 6.09
CA TYR A 389 -24.61 20.64 5.95
C TYR A 389 -25.75 20.56 4.92
N LEU A 390 -26.96 20.91 5.36
CA LEU A 390 -28.18 20.97 4.55
C LEU A 390 -28.35 22.37 3.96
#